data_AF-A0AAU2XTE9-F1
#
_entry.id   AF-A0AAU2XTE9-F1
#
_cell.length_a   1.000
_cell.length_b   1.000
_cell.length_c   1.000
_cell.angle_alpha   90.00
_cell.angle_beta   90.00
_cell.angle_gamma   90.00
#
_symmetry.space_group_name_H-M   'P 1'
#
loop_
_entity.id
_entity.type
_entity.pdbx_description
1 polymer ?
#
loop_
_entity_poly.entity_id
_entity_poly.type
_entity_poly.pdbx_seq_one_letter_code
_entity_poly.pdbx_strand_id
1 'polypeptide(L)'
;MAPGDGRTVDEQFARLPKSTRRALEQKGLGLPKLREIALEDNGGRIVQHILSEYSVSSSRWDFDGDRWTEESRTVWPWLRLLLVAVVGVVLCLLSTYVLDSSALFVGAACGLAVAWAGFKTRRSVGGLAVCGVVAAAYVVLIWMGSYAADEWYLHLRGQEATVTYATPVNHGSHGIRTLYCRVKLPDGSVRQVFHNDKRCTDASVVGTKTRAVIDPSDHYRPVLGGRSDIGGTVDGYVCLGAAVLLVLAPLTAAVMSRANEARGRRGGRSDGTAA
;
A
#
# COMPACT_ATOMS: atom_id res chain seq x y z
N MET A 1 7.71 56.57 -3.64
CA MET A 1 7.81 55.81 -4.91
C MET A 1 8.82 54.70 -4.69
N ALA A 2 8.37 53.44 -4.65
CA ALA A 2 9.26 52.30 -4.44
C ALA A 2 9.76 51.77 -5.79
N PRO A 3 11.05 51.44 -5.94
CA PRO A 3 11.60 50.92 -7.19
C PRO A 3 11.14 49.47 -7.36
N GLY A 4 10.36 49.20 -8.40
CA GLY A 4 10.12 47.83 -8.83
C GLY A 4 11.43 47.22 -9.30
N ASP A 5 11.70 45.98 -8.87
CA ASP A 5 12.83 45.17 -9.36
C ASP A 5 13.01 45.39 -10.86
N GLY A 6 14.14 45.99 -11.26
CA GLY A 6 14.42 46.50 -12.60
C GLY A 6 14.57 45.43 -13.69
N ARG A 7 13.88 44.30 -13.59
CA ARG A 7 13.81 43.27 -14.63
C ARG A 7 12.80 43.69 -15.69
N THR A 8 13.28 43.97 -16.89
CA THR A 8 12.45 44.34 -18.03
C THR A 8 11.48 43.21 -18.39
N VAL A 9 10.28 43.56 -18.86
CA VAL A 9 9.25 42.60 -19.32
C VAL A 9 9.81 41.59 -20.33
N ASP A 10 10.79 42.03 -21.10
CA ASP A 10 11.50 41.24 -22.10
C ASP A 10 12.29 40.08 -21.49
N GLU A 11 12.99 40.32 -20.38
CA GLU A 11 13.73 39.29 -19.66
C GLU A 11 12.80 38.24 -19.05
N GLN A 12 11.65 38.69 -18.53
CA GLN A 12 10.67 37.81 -17.91
C GLN A 12 9.97 36.93 -18.96
N PHE A 13 9.63 37.50 -20.12
CA PHE A 13 9.07 36.73 -21.23
C PHE A 13 10.10 35.79 -21.86
N ALA A 14 11.36 36.20 -21.99
CA ALA A 14 12.43 35.36 -22.55
C ALA A 14 12.71 34.11 -21.70
N ARG A 15 12.51 34.19 -20.38
CA ARG A 15 12.66 33.05 -19.44
C ARG A 15 11.52 32.03 -19.52
N LEU A 16 10.41 32.36 -20.18
CA LEU A 16 9.30 31.42 -20.32
C LEU A 16 9.64 30.25 -21.28
N PRO A 17 9.14 29.04 -20.97
CA PRO A 17 9.21 27.90 -21.88
C PRO A 17 8.67 28.25 -23.28
N LYS A 18 9.29 27.70 -24.34
CA LYS A 18 8.89 27.98 -25.74
C LYS A 18 7.42 27.66 -26.03
N SER A 19 6.86 26.64 -25.38
CA SER A 19 5.43 26.28 -25.47
C SER A 19 4.53 27.38 -24.91
N THR A 20 4.87 27.91 -23.73
CA THR A 20 4.13 28.98 -23.06
C THR A 20 4.19 30.29 -23.84
N ARG A 21 5.34 30.63 -24.41
CA ARG A 21 5.48 31.81 -25.29
C ARG A 21 4.57 31.72 -26.50
N ARG A 22 4.52 30.56 -27.17
CA ARG A 22 3.61 30.32 -28.30
C ARG A 22 2.14 30.41 -27.89
N ALA A 23 1.78 29.92 -26.71
CA ALA A 23 0.41 29.99 -26.19
C ALA A 23 -0.02 31.44 -25.88
N LEU A 24 0.88 32.25 -25.32
CA LEU A 24 0.66 33.69 -25.09
C LEU A 24 0.50 34.46 -26.41
N GLU A 25 1.36 34.17 -27.39
CA GLU A 25 1.28 34.76 -28.74
C GLU A 25 -0.03 34.37 -29.45
N GLN A 26 -0.47 33.12 -29.36
CA GLN A 26 -1.74 32.66 -29.94
C GLN A 26 -2.97 33.33 -29.33
N LYS A 27 -2.90 33.74 -28.05
CA LYS A 27 -3.96 34.48 -27.37
C LYS A 27 -3.88 36.00 -27.58
N GLY A 28 -2.97 36.47 -28.44
CA GLY A 28 -2.77 37.91 -28.71
C GLY A 28 -2.02 38.66 -27.61
N LEU A 29 -1.49 37.96 -26.60
CA LEU A 29 -0.70 38.49 -25.48
C LEU A 29 0.80 38.30 -25.74
N GLY A 30 1.23 38.60 -26.97
CA GLY A 30 2.64 38.58 -27.34
C GLY A 30 3.43 39.70 -26.67
N LEU A 31 4.76 39.63 -26.80
CA LEU A 31 5.71 40.61 -26.26
C LEU A 31 5.34 42.09 -26.56
N PRO A 32 4.85 42.46 -27.77
CA PRO A 32 4.44 43.84 -28.05
C PRO A 32 3.25 44.30 -27.19
N LYS A 33 2.28 43.41 -26.97
CA LYS A 33 1.07 43.73 -26.19
C LYS A 33 1.35 43.78 -24.69
N LEU A 34 2.27 42.94 -24.20
CA LEU A 34 2.73 42.99 -22.80
C LEU A 34 3.55 44.24 -22.51
N ARG A 35 4.32 44.76 -23.48
CA ARG A 35 5.00 46.06 -23.36
C ARG A 35 4.03 47.23 -23.31
N GLU A 36 2.98 47.19 -24.14
CA GLU A 36 1.91 48.20 -24.14
C GLU A 36 1.20 48.24 -22.79
N ILE A 37 0.80 47.07 -22.25
CA ILE A 37 0.17 46.96 -20.93
C ILE A 37 1.13 47.43 -19.82
N ALA A 38 2.43 47.18 -19.95
CA ALA A 38 3.42 47.63 -18.95
C ALA A 38 3.62 49.15 -18.89
N LEU A 39 3.25 49.88 -19.95
CA LEU A 39 3.35 51.34 -20.03
C LEU A 39 2.13 52.04 -19.41
N GLU A 40 1.04 51.31 -19.14
CA GLU A 40 -0.13 51.83 -18.44
C GLU A 40 0.13 51.96 -16.92
N ASP A 41 -0.60 52.85 -16.26
CA ASP A 41 -0.53 52.99 -14.80
C ASP A 41 -0.88 51.64 -14.13
N ASN A 42 -0.01 51.16 -13.24
CA ASN A 42 -0.07 49.82 -12.62
C ASN A 42 0.19 48.62 -13.57
N GLY A 43 0.55 48.88 -14.82
CA GLY A 43 0.78 47.88 -15.88
C GLY A 43 1.80 46.80 -15.55
N GLY A 44 2.89 47.17 -14.86
CA GLY A 44 3.92 46.22 -14.43
C GLY A 44 3.39 45.11 -13.52
N ARG A 45 2.44 45.39 -12.62
CA ARG A 45 1.83 44.37 -11.76
C ARG A 45 0.89 43.46 -12.54
N ILE A 46 0.15 44.03 -13.50
CA ILE A 46 -0.77 43.28 -14.35
C ILE A 46 0.01 42.30 -15.24
N VAL A 47 1.13 42.75 -15.83
CA VAL A 47 2.03 41.90 -16.63
C VAL A 47 2.66 40.80 -15.77
N GLN A 48 3.12 41.11 -14.56
CA GLN A 48 3.60 40.08 -13.62
C GLN A 48 2.51 39.07 -13.28
N HIS A 49 1.26 39.51 -13.09
CA HIS A 49 0.14 38.63 -12.82
C HIS A 49 -0.16 37.70 -14.01
N ILE A 50 -0.25 38.24 -15.23
CA ILE A 50 -0.46 37.46 -16.46
C ILE A 50 0.69 36.48 -16.69
N LEU A 51 1.94 36.93 -16.56
CA LEU A 51 3.10 36.05 -16.72
C LEU A 51 3.14 34.97 -15.63
N SER A 52 2.75 35.29 -14.39
CA SER A 52 2.64 34.29 -13.31
C SER A 52 1.57 33.24 -13.62
N GLU A 53 0.41 33.66 -14.13
CA GLU A 53 -0.70 32.77 -14.48
C GLU A 53 -0.32 31.78 -15.60
N TYR A 54 0.46 32.24 -16.60
CA TYR A 54 0.90 31.41 -17.72
C TYR A 54 2.23 30.68 -17.48
N SER A 55 3.06 31.15 -16.55
CA SER A 55 4.25 30.41 -16.08
C SER A 55 3.86 29.08 -15.42
N VAL A 56 2.63 29.00 -14.91
CA VAL A 56 2.01 27.77 -14.39
C VAL A 56 1.31 27.02 -15.52
N SER A 57 2.04 26.73 -16.61
CA SER A 57 1.58 25.78 -17.63
C SER A 57 2.02 24.37 -17.25
N SER A 58 1.20 23.79 -16.37
CA SER A 58 0.66 22.42 -16.50
C SER A 58 1.62 21.38 -17.07
N SER A 59 2.57 20.94 -16.24
CA SER A 59 3.04 19.57 -16.40
C SER A 59 1.85 18.66 -16.05
N ARG A 60 1.59 17.63 -16.84
CA ARG A 60 0.50 16.65 -16.64
C ARG A 60 0.61 15.87 -15.30
N TRP A 61 1.59 16.24 -14.47
CA TRP A 61 2.02 15.62 -13.23
C TRP A 61 2.17 16.64 -12.09
N ASP A 62 1.68 17.86 -12.24
CA ASP A 62 1.60 18.80 -11.12
C ASP A 62 0.47 18.34 -10.20
N PHE A 63 0.85 17.55 -9.20
CA PHE A 63 -0.01 17.16 -8.11
C PHE A 63 -0.47 18.46 -7.40
N ASP A 64 -1.79 18.64 -7.31
CA ASP A 64 -2.53 19.77 -6.71
C ASP A 64 -2.24 20.00 -5.20
N GLY A 65 -1.16 19.43 -4.67
CA GLY A 65 -0.87 19.30 -3.24
C GLY A 65 -0.27 20.53 -2.57
N ASP A 66 0.18 21.53 -3.33
CA ASP A 66 0.82 22.73 -2.77
C ASP A 66 -0.20 23.84 -2.45
N ARG A 67 -1.46 23.71 -2.89
CA ARG A 67 -2.47 24.79 -2.77
C ARG A 67 -3.43 24.67 -1.60
N TRP A 68 -3.42 23.57 -0.86
CA TRP A 68 -4.33 23.38 0.26
C TRP A 68 -3.57 22.97 1.53
N THR A 69 -3.54 23.91 2.47
CA THR A 69 -3.19 23.82 3.90
C THR A 69 -1.72 24.04 4.28
N GLU A 70 -1.45 25.30 4.63
CA GLU A 70 -0.38 25.75 5.53
C GLU A 70 -0.48 25.19 6.96
N GLU A 71 -1.45 24.31 7.27
CA GLU A 71 -1.70 23.87 8.63
C GLU A 71 -1.52 22.36 8.84
N SER A 72 -0.46 22.06 9.59
CA SER A 72 -0.31 20.92 10.50
C SER A 72 0.17 19.57 9.92
N ARG A 73 1.43 19.27 10.27
CA ARG A 73 2.06 17.94 10.41
C ARG A 73 2.09 17.11 9.11
N THR A 74 3.08 17.36 8.26
CA THR A 74 3.51 16.46 7.16
C THR A 74 3.57 14.98 7.49
N VAL A 75 3.84 14.64 8.76
CA VAL A 75 3.94 13.26 9.25
C VAL A 75 2.57 12.60 9.44
N TRP A 76 1.52 13.38 9.70
CA TRP A 76 0.20 12.87 10.09
C TRP A 76 -0.51 12.07 8.99
N PRO A 77 -0.51 12.47 7.71
CA PRO A 77 -1.06 11.65 6.63
C PRO A 77 -0.42 10.26 6.53
N TRP A 78 0.91 10.18 6.69
CA TRP A 78 1.66 8.92 6.66
C TRP A 78 1.37 8.03 7.87
N LEU A 79 1.29 8.61 9.07
CA LEU A 79 0.88 7.88 10.27
C LEU A 79 -0.56 7.38 10.18
N ARG A 80 -1.47 8.19 9.61
CA ARG A 80 -2.85 7.79 9.38
C ARG A 80 -2.94 6.62 8.40
N LEU A 81 -2.19 6.68 7.29
CA LEU A 81 -2.14 5.58 6.31
C LEU A 81 -1.64 4.29 6.96
N LEU A 82 -0.53 4.37 7.72
CA LEU A 82 0.00 3.24 8.48
C LEU A 82 -1.05 2.68 9.45
N LEU A 83 -1.67 3.54 10.26
CA LEU A 83 -2.63 3.12 11.27
C LEU A 83 -3.85 2.45 10.64
N VAL A 84 -4.42 3.03 9.58
CA VAL A 84 -5.56 2.44 8.87
C VAL A 84 -5.18 1.10 8.24
N ALA A 85 -4.00 0.99 7.65
CA ALA A 85 -3.52 -0.25 7.04
C ALA A 85 -3.29 -1.35 8.09
N VAL A 86 -2.63 -1.04 9.20
CA VAL A 86 -2.37 -1.99 10.31
C VAL A 86 -3.69 -2.42 10.94
N VAL A 87 -4.59 -1.49 11.27
CA VAL A 87 -5.90 -1.81 11.84
C VAL A 87 -6.71 -2.66 10.87
N GLY A 88 -6.69 -2.35 9.57
CA GLY A 88 -7.37 -3.15 8.56
C GLY A 88 -6.86 -4.59 8.48
N VAL A 89 -5.53 -4.79 8.50
CA VAL A 89 -4.93 -6.12 8.54
C VAL A 89 -5.32 -6.87 9.81
N VAL A 90 -5.22 -6.23 10.98
CA VAL A 90 -5.57 -6.84 12.26
C VAL A 90 -7.05 -7.21 12.30
N LEU A 91 -7.95 -6.33 11.86
CA LEU A 91 -9.39 -6.63 11.80
C LEU A 91 -9.67 -7.78 10.84
N CYS A 92 -9.01 -7.84 9.68
CA CYS A 92 -9.16 -8.94 8.74
C CYS A 92 -8.71 -10.27 9.38
N LEU A 93 -7.52 -10.31 9.98
CA LEU A 93 -6.96 -11.49 10.64
C LEU A 93 -7.72 -11.91 11.90
N LEU A 94 -8.39 -10.97 12.59
CA LEU A 94 -9.27 -11.33 13.70
C LEU A 94 -10.61 -11.85 13.20
N SER A 95 -11.10 -11.32 12.07
CA SER A 95 -12.37 -11.75 11.48
C SER A 95 -12.29 -13.13 10.86
N THR A 96 -11.12 -13.62 10.44
CA THR A 96 -10.93 -15.00 9.96
C THR A 96 -11.28 -16.04 11.02
N TYR A 97 -11.14 -15.72 12.32
CA TYR A 97 -11.55 -16.63 13.39
C TYR A 97 -13.07 -16.82 13.51
N VAL A 98 -13.88 -15.89 12.98
CA VAL A 98 -15.34 -15.90 13.12
C VAL A 98 -16.04 -16.15 11.78
N LEU A 99 -15.46 -15.63 10.70
CA LEU A 99 -16.09 -15.57 9.38
C LEU A 99 -15.41 -16.47 8.33
N ASP A 100 -14.34 -17.19 8.72
CA ASP A 100 -13.57 -18.07 7.84
C ASP A 100 -13.20 -17.35 6.52
N SER A 101 -13.53 -17.95 5.37
CA SER A 101 -13.24 -17.43 4.04
C SER A 101 -13.92 -16.08 3.75
N SER A 102 -14.98 -15.74 4.48
CA SER A 102 -15.71 -14.47 4.32
C SER A 102 -14.95 -13.27 4.91
N ALA A 103 -13.89 -13.50 5.70
CA ALA A 103 -13.03 -12.45 6.22
C ALA A 103 -12.34 -11.61 5.13
N LEU A 104 -12.16 -12.18 3.93
CA LEU A 104 -11.64 -11.45 2.76
C LEU A 104 -12.52 -10.24 2.41
N PHE A 105 -13.84 -10.30 2.64
CA PHE A 105 -14.73 -9.16 2.43
C PHE A 105 -14.47 -8.04 3.45
N VAL A 106 -14.16 -8.38 4.70
CA VAL A 106 -13.76 -7.41 5.73
C VAL A 106 -12.44 -6.75 5.34
N GLY A 107 -11.48 -7.56 4.88
CA GLY A 107 -10.21 -7.08 4.35
C GLY A 107 -10.37 -6.13 3.16
N ALA A 108 -11.25 -6.46 2.22
CA ALA A 108 -11.56 -5.63 1.06
C ALA A 108 -12.24 -4.31 1.44
N ALA A 109 -13.22 -4.35 2.37
CA ALA A 109 -13.88 -3.15 2.89
C ALA A 109 -12.87 -2.22 3.60
N CYS A 110 -11.98 -2.79 4.42
CA CYS A 110 -10.88 -2.04 5.02
C CYS A 110 -9.88 -1.52 3.96
N GLY A 111 -9.70 -2.26 2.86
CA GLY A 111 -8.88 -1.85 1.72
C GLY A 111 -9.39 -0.56 1.05
N LEU A 112 -10.71 -0.33 1.02
CA LEU A 112 -11.28 0.93 0.56
C LEU A 112 -10.85 2.10 1.45
N ALA A 113 -10.81 1.90 2.77
CA ALA A 113 -10.34 2.91 3.71
C ALA A 113 -8.82 3.18 3.54
N VAL A 114 -8.02 2.14 3.28
CA VAL A 114 -6.59 2.28 2.95
C VAL A 114 -6.39 3.05 1.65
N ALA A 115 -7.15 2.71 0.59
CA ALA A 115 -7.09 3.40 -0.69
C ALA A 115 -7.47 4.87 -0.56
N TRP A 116 -8.52 5.16 0.22
CA TRP A 116 -8.95 6.52 0.54
C TRP A 116 -7.87 7.29 1.31
N ALA A 117 -7.27 6.69 2.34
CA ALA A 117 -6.18 7.28 3.10
C ALA A 117 -4.95 7.54 2.22
N GLY A 118 -4.62 6.59 1.32
CA GLY A 118 -3.53 6.72 0.35
C GLY A 118 -3.78 7.87 -0.62
N PHE A 119 -4.99 8.02 -1.16
CA PHE A 119 -5.36 9.12 -2.04
C PHE A 119 -5.17 10.49 -1.36
N LYS A 120 -5.61 10.63 -0.10
CA LYS A 120 -5.42 11.87 0.69
C LYS A 120 -3.98 12.15 1.10
N THR A 121 -3.08 11.18 0.96
CA THR A 121 -1.66 11.32 1.35
C THR A 121 -0.77 11.75 0.17
N ARG A 122 -1.28 11.72 -1.06
CA ARG A 122 -0.51 12.02 -2.29
C ARG A 122 -0.03 13.47 -2.31
N ARG A 123 1.26 13.68 -2.05
CA ARG A 123 1.94 14.98 -2.17
C ARG A 123 3.06 15.01 -3.22
N SER A 124 3.47 13.86 -3.76
CA SER A 124 4.55 13.79 -4.76
C SER A 124 4.58 12.43 -5.49
N VAL A 125 5.37 12.33 -6.56
CA VAL A 125 5.65 11.06 -7.28
C VAL A 125 6.22 10.00 -6.34
N GLY A 126 7.14 10.38 -5.45
CA GLY A 126 7.67 9.47 -4.41
C GLY A 126 6.57 9.01 -3.44
N GLY A 127 5.63 9.89 -3.11
CA GLY A 127 4.48 9.51 -2.29
C GLY A 127 3.55 8.51 -2.96
N LEU A 128 3.40 8.58 -4.29
CA LEU A 128 2.61 7.62 -5.07
C LEU A 128 3.27 6.23 -5.06
N ALA A 129 4.59 6.16 -5.20
CA ALA A 129 5.34 4.90 -5.09
C ALA A 129 5.15 4.27 -3.70
N VAL A 130 5.28 5.05 -2.61
CA VAL A 130 5.06 4.56 -1.25
C VAL A 130 3.62 4.07 -1.06
N CYS A 131 2.62 4.81 -1.54
CA CYS A 131 1.22 4.36 -1.48
C CYS A 131 1.00 3.05 -2.25
N GLY A 132 1.64 2.88 -3.40
CA GLY A 132 1.60 1.64 -4.17
C GLY A 132 2.21 0.45 -3.42
N VAL A 133 3.37 0.66 -2.77
CA VAL A 133 4.02 -0.36 -1.94
C VAL A 133 3.14 -0.75 -0.75
N VAL A 134 2.55 0.22 -0.05
CA VAL A 134 1.64 -0.05 1.07
C VAL A 134 0.40 -0.81 0.60
N ALA A 135 -0.20 -0.43 -0.53
CA ALA A 135 -1.35 -1.12 -1.09
C ALA A 135 -1.02 -2.57 -1.47
N ALA A 136 0.10 -2.79 -2.15
CA ALA A 136 0.56 -4.13 -2.51
C ALA A 136 0.83 -4.99 -1.27
N ALA A 137 1.55 -4.45 -0.28
CA ALA A 137 1.84 -5.13 0.97
C ALA A 137 0.55 -5.49 1.75
N TYR A 138 -0.41 -4.57 1.79
CA TYR A 138 -1.72 -4.79 2.41
C TYR A 138 -2.50 -5.93 1.75
N VAL A 139 -2.56 -5.93 0.42
CA VAL A 139 -3.24 -6.99 -0.35
C VAL A 139 -2.57 -8.35 -0.11
N VAL A 140 -1.23 -8.39 -0.15
CA VAL A 140 -0.45 -9.61 0.12
C VAL A 140 -0.73 -10.14 1.52
N LEU A 141 -0.76 -9.27 2.54
CA LEU A 141 -1.03 -9.68 3.92
C LEU A 141 -2.45 -10.20 4.12
N ILE A 142 -3.46 -9.57 3.51
CA ILE A 142 -4.84 -10.09 3.60
C ILE A 142 -4.94 -11.44 2.92
N TRP A 143 -4.40 -11.54 1.72
CA TRP A 143 -4.49 -12.77 0.93
C TRP A 143 -3.77 -13.90 1.66
N MET A 144 -2.46 -13.77 1.84
CA MET A 144 -1.63 -14.82 2.44
C MET A 144 -1.96 -15.05 3.91
N GLY A 145 -2.28 -13.99 4.67
CA GLY A 145 -2.68 -14.10 6.06
C GLY A 145 -4.01 -14.83 6.25
N SER A 146 -4.96 -14.71 5.31
CA SER A 146 -6.21 -15.49 5.36
C SER A 146 -5.96 -16.96 5.03
N TYR A 147 -5.09 -17.24 4.04
CA TYR A 147 -4.72 -18.63 3.70
C TYR A 147 -3.90 -19.32 4.80
N ALA A 148 -3.06 -18.58 5.52
CA ALA A 148 -2.21 -19.10 6.59
C ALA A 148 -2.89 -19.05 7.98
N ALA A 149 -4.12 -18.55 8.09
CA ALA A 149 -4.82 -18.41 9.36
C ALA A 149 -5.04 -19.77 10.04
N ASP A 150 -5.37 -20.79 9.25
CA ASP A 150 -5.60 -22.17 9.70
C ASP A 150 -4.33 -22.76 10.34
N GLU A 151 -3.17 -22.59 9.70
CA GLU A 151 -1.88 -23.05 10.20
C GLU A 151 -1.52 -22.32 11.50
N TRP A 152 -1.69 -21.00 11.56
CA TRP A 152 -1.45 -20.21 12.77
C TRP A 152 -2.34 -20.65 13.94
N TYR A 153 -3.62 -20.88 13.67
CA TYR A 153 -4.55 -21.36 14.68
C TYR A 153 -4.12 -22.74 15.21
N LEU A 154 -3.78 -23.67 14.33
CA LEU A 154 -3.35 -25.02 14.72
C LEU A 154 -2.00 -25.01 15.44
N HIS A 155 -1.10 -24.09 15.10
CA HIS A 155 0.16 -23.92 15.82
C HIS A 155 -0.08 -23.50 17.28
N LEU A 156 -1.02 -22.58 17.52
CA LEU A 156 -1.32 -22.04 18.86
C LEU A 156 -2.24 -22.96 19.69
N ARG A 157 -3.25 -23.56 19.06
CA ARG A 157 -4.34 -24.29 19.75
C ARG A 157 -4.54 -25.73 19.31
N GLY A 158 -4.00 -26.14 18.17
CA GLY A 158 -4.19 -27.49 17.65
C GLY A 158 -3.51 -28.53 18.52
N GLN A 159 -4.12 -29.70 18.71
CA GLN A 159 -3.58 -30.78 19.54
C GLN A 159 -2.84 -31.80 18.68
N GLU A 160 -1.69 -32.27 19.14
CA GLU A 160 -1.00 -33.38 18.49
C GLU A 160 -1.73 -34.68 18.78
N ALA A 161 -2.18 -35.36 17.74
CA ALA A 161 -2.89 -36.62 17.82
C ALA A 161 -2.28 -37.65 16.85
N THR A 162 -2.42 -38.93 17.22
CA THR A 162 -2.09 -40.02 16.29
C THR A 162 -3.30 -40.26 15.39
N VAL A 163 -3.13 -40.04 14.09
CA VAL A 163 -4.17 -40.25 13.08
C VAL A 163 -3.79 -41.41 12.17
N THR A 164 -4.76 -41.99 11.48
CA THR A 164 -4.52 -43.11 10.55
C THR A 164 -4.76 -42.65 9.13
N TYR A 165 -3.88 -42.95 8.18
CA TYR A 165 -4.14 -42.60 6.78
C TYR A 165 -5.40 -43.33 6.28
N ALA A 166 -6.32 -42.58 5.68
CA ALA A 166 -7.53 -43.10 5.06
C ALA A 166 -7.35 -43.17 3.55
N THR A 167 -8.26 -43.88 2.87
CA THR A 167 -8.24 -43.93 1.41
C THR A 167 -8.30 -42.50 0.84
N PRO A 168 -7.37 -42.11 -0.05
CA PRO A 168 -7.41 -40.76 -0.62
C PRO A 168 -8.64 -40.59 -1.51
N VAL A 169 -9.08 -39.35 -1.69
CA VAL A 169 -10.22 -39.01 -2.55
C VAL A 169 -9.74 -38.26 -3.78
N ASN A 170 -10.24 -38.63 -4.95
CA ASN A 170 -10.02 -37.85 -6.16
C ASN A 170 -11.09 -36.79 -6.28
N HIS A 171 -10.69 -35.52 -6.23
CA HIS A 171 -11.55 -34.42 -6.67
C HIS A 171 -11.00 -33.84 -7.97
N GLY A 172 -11.85 -33.77 -8.98
CA GLY A 172 -11.56 -33.01 -10.18
C GLY A 172 -11.76 -31.53 -9.89
N SER A 173 -10.69 -30.75 -9.97
CA SER A 173 -10.79 -29.28 -9.98
C SER A 173 -10.17 -28.79 -11.27
N HIS A 174 -10.91 -27.96 -12.03
CA HIS A 174 -10.46 -27.37 -13.29
C HIS A 174 -9.93 -28.39 -14.33
N GLY A 175 -10.58 -29.55 -14.44
CA GLY A 175 -10.22 -30.59 -15.42
C GLY A 175 -9.01 -31.46 -15.06
N ILE A 176 -8.35 -31.20 -13.92
CA ILE A 176 -7.23 -32.00 -13.41
C ILE A 176 -7.72 -32.84 -12.23
N ARG A 177 -7.51 -34.16 -12.30
CA ARG A 177 -7.77 -35.06 -11.16
C ARG A 177 -6.67 -34.84 -10.13
N THR A 178 -7.04 -34.24 -9.00
CA THR A 178 -6.11 -34.06 -7.87
C THR A 178 -6.50 -35.04 -6.77
N LEU A 179 -5.50 -35.79 -6.31
CA LEU A 179 -5.65 -36.80 -5.27
C LEU A 179 -5.48 -36.09 -3.92
N TYR A 180 -6.52 -36.07 -3.09
CA TYR A 180 -6.51 -35.38 -1.81
C TYR A 180 -6.37 -36.38 -0.67
N CYS A 181 -5.49 -36.00 0.24
CA CYS A 181 -5.15 -36.78 1.40
C CYS A 181 -6.23 -36.74 2.47
N ARG A 182 -6.53 -37.91 3.02
CA ARG A 182 -7.48 -38.05 4.12
C ARG A 182 -6.89 -38.83 5.27
N VAL A 183 -7.26 -38.45 6.48
CA VAL A 183 -6.88 -39.14 7.70
C VAL A 183 -8.10 -39.44 8.56
N LYS A 184 -8.09 -40.59 9.20
CA LYS A 184 -9.04 -40.97 10.24
C LYS A 184 -8.52 -40.48 11.59
N LEU A 185 -9.30 -39.63 12.23
CA LEU A 185 -9.05 -39.07 13.55
C LEU A 185 -9.35 -40.08 14.67
N PRO A 186 -8.92 -39.83 15.92
CA PRO A 186 -9.16 -40.72 17.06
C PRO A 186 -10.65 -40.94 17.38
N ASP A 187 -11.50 -39.97 17.07
CA ASP A 187 -12.96 -40.05 17.17
C ASP A 187 -13.60 -40.93 16.07
N GLY A 188 -12.80 -41.40 15.11
CA GLY A 188 -13.21 -42.21 13.99
C GLY A 188 -13.65 -41.42 12.76
N SER A 189 -13.74 -40.09 12.83
CA SER A 189 -14.10 -39.25 11.69
C SER A 189 -12.98 -39.23 10.65
N VAL A 190 -13.34 -39.11 9.37
CA VAL A 190 -12.37 -39.05 8.27
C VAL A 190 -12.36 -37.63 7.70
N ARG A 191 -11.19 -36.99 7.72
CA ARG A 191 -11.03 -35.61 7.26
C ARG A 191 -9.96 -35.49 6.20
N GLN A 192 -10.18 -34.53 5.31
CA GLN A 192 -9.17 -34.10 4.36
C GLN A 192 -8.12 -33.24 5.10
N VAL A 193 -6.84 -33.53 4.86
CA VAL A 193 -5.73 -32.74 5.41
C VAL A 193 -5.52 -31.47 4.59
N PHE A 194 -4.88 -30.47 5.19
CA PHE A 194 -4.62 -29.19 4.53
C PHE A 194 -3.61 -29.33 3.38
N HIS A 195 -2.45 -29.95 3.65
CA HIS A 195 -1.42 -30.24 2.64
C HIS A 195 -1.30 -31.73 2.37
N ASN A 196 -1.22 -32.10 1.10
CA ASN A 196 -0.97 -33.48 0.70
C ASN A 196 0.47 -33.89 1.03
N ASP A 197 0.63 -34.97 1.77
CA ASP A 197 1.91 -35.66 1.93
C ASP A 197 2.11 -36.67 0.78
N LYS A 198 3.35 -36.78 0.30
CA LYS A 198 3.77 -37.73 -0.75
C LYS A 198 3.44 -39.17 -0.37
N ARG A 199 3.45 -39.50 0.93
CA ARG A 199 3.14 -40.87 1.41
C ARG A 199 1.67 -41.19 1.36
N CYS A 200 0.82 -40.19 1.53
CA CYS A 200 -0.62 -40.39 1.64
C CYS A 200 -1.30 -40.63 0.27
N THR A 201 -0.65 -40.22 -0.82
CA THR A 201 -1.11 -40.56 -2.18
C THR A 201 -0.83 -42.01 -2.56
N ASP A 202 -0.01 -42.73 -1.78
CA ASP A 202 0.28 -44.14 -1.99
C ASP A 202 -0.75 -45.02 -1.27
N ALA A 203 -1.43 -45.87 -2.04
CA ALA A 203 -2.45 -46.78 -1.52
C ALA A 203 -1.89 -47.78 -0.49
N SER A 204 -0.59 -48.07 -0.52
CA SER A 204 0.07 -48.99 0.42
C SER A 204 0.12 -48.46 1.86
N VAL A 205 -0.06 -47.15 2.04
CA VAL A 205 0.10 -46.47 3.33
C VAL A 205 -1.24 -46.33 4.07
N VAL A 206 -2.36 -46.62 3.40
CA VAL A 206 -3.70 -46.61 3.99
C VAL A 206 -3.76 -47.57 5.19
N GLY A 207 -4.30 -47.10 6.31
CA GLY A 207 -4.36 -47.86 7.56
C GLY A 207 -3.13 -47.73 8.45
N THR A 208 -2.04 -47.11 7.98
CA THR A 208 -0.87 -46.83 8.83
C THR A 208 -1.09 -45.58 9.68
N LYS A 209 -0.44 -45.53 10.85
CA LYS A 209 -0.55 -44.42 11.81
C LYS A 209 0.52 -43.37 11.55
N THR A 210 0.14 -42.11 11.72
CA THR A 210 1.03 -40.95 11.64
C THR A 210 0.64 -39.92 12.70
N ARG A 211 1.45 -38.87 12.85
CA ARG A 211 1.12 -37.73 13.70
C ARG A 211 0.48 -36.63 12.87
N ALA A 212 -0.50 -35.97 13.46
CA ALA A 212 -1.09 -34.77 12.90
C ALA A 212 -1.48 -33.82 14.03
N VAL A 213 -1.53 -32.54 13.71
CA VAL A 213 -2.12 -31.51 14.56
C VAL A 213 -3.57 -31.33 14.15
N ILE A 214 -4.48 -31.51 15.10
CA ILE A 214 -5.93 -31.46 14.90
C ILE A 214 -6.54 -30.30 15.69
N ASP A 215 -7.60 -29.68 15.16
CA ASP A 215 -8.39 -28.73 15.93
C ASP A 215 -9.39 -29.47 16.83
N PRO A 216 -9.32 -29.33 18.17
CA PRO A 216 -10.29 -29.95 19.07
C PRO A 216 -11.71 -29.38 18.89
N SER A 217 -11.85 -28.18 18.35
CA SER A 217 -13.15 -27.55 18.03
C SER A 217 -13.69 -27.96 16.66
N ASP A 218 -12.93 -28.79 15.94
CA ASP A 218 -13.36 -29.43 14.71
C ASP A 218 -13.62 -28.47 13.52
N HIS A 219 -13.14 -27.23 13.63
CA HIS A 219 -13.36 -26.16 12.66
C HIS A 219 -12.34 -26.20 11.52
N TYR A 220 -11.07 -26.49 11.84
CA TYR A 220 -9.97 -26.48 10.87
C TYR A 220 -9.53 -27.88 10.43
N ARG A 221 -8.95 -27.95 9.22
CA ARG A 221 -8.45 -29.20 8.65
C ARG A 221 -7.17 -29.65 9.34
N PRO A 222 -6.95 -30.97 9.54
CA PRO A 222 -5.71 -31.45 10.15
C PRO A 222 -4.47 -31.13 9.31
N VAL A 223 -3.36 -30.87 9.99
CA VAL A 223 -2.02 -30.74 9.38
C VAL A 223 -1.17 -31.93 9.80
N LEU A 224 -0.58 -32.64 8.84
CA LEU A 224 0.29 -33.78 9.10
C LEU A 224 1.64 -33.31 9.68
N GLY A 225 2.19 -34.06 10.64
CA GLY A 225 3.41 -33.71 11.37
C GLY A 225 3.16 -33.26 12.81
N GLY A 226 4.19 -32.72 13.44
CA GLY A 226 4.11 -32.07 14.76
C GLY A 226 3.85 -30.56 14.64
N ARG A 227 3.59 -29.90 15.77
CA ARG A 227 3.43 -28.43 15.80
C ARG A 227 4.66 -27.69 15.30
N SER A 228 5.86 -28.25 15.49
CA SER A 228 7.12 -27.71 15.00
C SER A 228 7.22 -27.68 13.47
N ASP A 229 6.43 -28.52 12.80
CA ASP A 229 6.41 -28.64 11.34
C ASP A 229 5.37 -27.68 10.72
N ILE A 230 4.57 -27.01 11.57
CA ILE A 230 3.63 -25.96 11.14
C ILE A 230 4.38 -24.64 11.00
N GLY A 231 4.43 -24.11 9.79
CA GLY A 231 5.10 -22.85 9.46
C GLY A 231 6.42 -23.05 8.70
N GLY A 232 7.21 -21.98 8.59
CA GLY A 232 8.45 -21.99 7.77
C GLY A 232 8.20 -22.11 6.27
N THR A 233 6.94 -21.98 5.84
CA THR A 233 6.53 -21.97 4.44
C THR A 233 6.94 -20.66 3.77
N VAL A 234 7.06 -20.70 2.44
CA VAL A 234 7.33 -19.51 1.61
C VAL A 234 6.31 -18.41 1.92
N ASP A 235 5.06 -18.80 2.15
CA ASP A 235 3.95 -17.88 2.46
C ASP A 235 4.20 -17.11 3.77
N GLY A 236 4.76 -17.77 4.80
CA GLY A 236 5.15 -17.11 6.06
C GLY A 236 6.23 -16.04 5.86
N TYR A 237 7.24 -16.31 5.03
CA TYR A 237 8.30 -15.32 4.71
C TYR A 237 7.76 -14.17 3.86
N VAL A 238 6.85 -14.44 2.93
CA VAL A 238 6.17 -13.42 2.13
C VAL A 238 5.33 -12.51 3.02
N CYS A 239 4.57 -13.07 3.97
CA CYS A 239 3.82 -12.31 4.98
C CYS A 239 4.75 -11.43 5.83
N LEU A 240 5.88 -11.97 6.31
CA LEU A 240 6.85 -11.21 7.09
C LEU A 240 7.41 -10.03 6.29
N GLY A 241 7.83 -10.27 5.05
CA GLY A 241 8.32 -9.23 4.15
C GLY A 241 7.27 -8.15 3.88
N ALA A 242 6.02 -8.54 3.63
CA ALA A 242 4.92 -7.62 3.44
C ALA A 242 4.62 -6.80 4.70
N ALA A 243 4.65 -7.40 5.89
CA ALA A 243 4.50 -6.68 7.15
C ALA A 243 5.61 -5.63 7.36
N VAL A 244 6.85 -6.01 7.07
CA VAL A 244 8.00 -5.09 7.13
C VAL A 244 7.81 -3.92 6.17
N LEU A 245 7.41 -4.16 4.92
CA LEU A 245 7.15 -3.10 3.94
C LEU A 245 5.99 -2.20 4.36
N LEU A 246 4.90 -2.77 4.86
CA LEU A 246 3.72 -2.03 5.31
C LEU A 246 4.05 -1.05 6.44
N VAL A 247 4.99 -1.41 7.32
CA VAL A 247 5.44 -0.57 8.43
C VAL A 247 6.52 0.42 8.00
N LEU A 248 7.58 -0.05 7.34
CA LEU A 248 8.75 0.77 7.02
C LEU A 248 8.48 1.80 5.92
N ALA A 249 7.65 1.49 4.92
CA ALA A 249 7.38 2.42 3.82
C ALA A 249 6.72 3.74 4.29
N PRO A 250 5.62 3.74 5.08
CA PRO A 250 5.04 4.98 5.58
C PRO A 250 5.91 5.65 6.65
N LEU A 251 6.67 4.90 7.46
CA LEU A 251 7.59 5.48 8.45
C LEU A 251 8.76 6.21 7.80
N THR A 252 9.38 5.61 6.78
CA THR A 252 10.47 6.26 6.04
C THR A 252 9.96 7.52 5.32
N ALA A 253 8.77 7.46 4.72
CA ALA A 253 8.12 8.64 4.13
C ALA A 253 7.83 9.74 5.16
N ALA A 254 7.34 9.38 6.35
CA ALA A 254 7.15 10.31 7.46
C ALA A 254 8.47 10.99 7.89
N VAL A 255 9.53 10.21 8.07
CA VAL A 255 10.87 10.71 8.48
C VAL A 255 11.45 11.64 7.40
N MET A 256 11.39 11.23 6.13
CA MET A 256 11.86 12.06 5.02
C MET A 256 11.06 13.36 4.89
N SER A 257 9.74 13.30 5.07
CA SER A 257 8.90 14.49 5.02
C SER A 257 9.26 15.49 6.12
N ARG A 258 9.53 15.01 7.34
CA ARG A 258 9.99 15.85 8.45
C ARG A 258 11.39 16.44 8.20
N ALA A 259 12.30 15.67 7.62
CA ALA A 259 13.66 16.12 7.31
C ALA A 259 13.66 17.23 6.24
N ASN A 260 12.80 17.11 5.22
CA ASN A 260 12.66 18.12 4.18
C ASN A 260 12.07 19.43 4.72
N GLU A 261 11.07 19.36 5.62
CA GLU A 261 10.57 20.56 6.32
C GLU A 261 11.66 21.26 7.14
N ALA A 262 12.48 20.49 7.87
CA ALA A 262 13.56 21.05 8.68
C ALA A 262 14.62 21.76 7.82
N ARG A 263 14.92 21.25 6.62
CA ARG A 263 15.81 21.90 5.65
C ARG A 263 15.18 23.16 5.04
N GLY A 264 13.91 23.09 4.65
CA GLY A 264 13.18 24.25 4.08
C GLY A 264 13.09 25.42 5.06
N ARG A 265 12.81 25.15 6.34
CA ARG A 265 12.80 26.19 7.40
C ARG A 265 14.16 26.82 7.67
N ARG A 266 15.27 26.09 7.47
CA ARG A 266 16.62 26.64 7.60
C ARG A 266 17.01 27.49 6.39
N GLY A 267 16.65 27.07 5.17
CA GLY A 267 16.89 27.85 3.95
C GLY A 267 16.11 29.17 3.93
N GLY A 268 14.82 29.15 4.28
CA GLY A 268 13.97 30.35 4.29
C GLY A 268 14.30 31.36 5.41
N ARG A 269 15.06 30.96 6.43
CA ARG A 269 15.50 31.87 7.51
C ARG A 269 16.80 32.60 7.17
N SER A 270 17.56 32.11 6.20
CA SER A 270 18.80 32.75 5.73
C SER A 270 18.55 33.90 4.75
N ASP A 271 17.42 33.89 4.04
CA ASP A 271 17.05 34.95 3.08
C ASP A 271 16.25 36.10 3.72
N GLY A 272 15.92 36.02 5.02
CA GLY A 272 15.16 37.03 5.76
C GLY A 272 15.99 38.02 6.57
N THR A 273 17.31 37.99 6.45
CA THR A 273 18.23 38.90 7.16
C THR A 273 19.36 39.34 6.23
N ALA A 274 19.00 40.11 5.21
CA ALA A 274 19.92 41.06 4.60
C ALA A 274 19.27 42.44 4.76
N ALA A 275 20.01 43.32 5.44
CA ALA A 275 19.66 44.70 5.76
C ALA A 275 19.46 45.56 4.52
#